data_AF-H5XF95-F1
#
_entry.id   AF-H5XF95-F1
#
_cell.length_a   1.000
_cell.length_b   1.000
_cell.length_c   1.000
_cell.angle_alpha   90.00
_cell.angle_beta   90.00
_cell.angle_gamma   90.00
#
_symmetry.space_group_name_H-M   'P 1'
#
loop_
_entity.id
_entity.type
_entity.pdbx_description
1 polymer ?
#
loop_
_entity_poly.entity_id
_entity_poly.type
_entity_poly.pdbx_seq_one_letter_code
_entity_poly.pdbx_strand_id
1 'polypeptide(L)'
;MSTDHFTLFQEALGSTDRPTKVILFADLAGSTEMKDRSGEVGWLPTIGKFLDITTEATTEHGGTVVKYLGDGTLVAFDGENAAEAICSAIRIQEKLRFANSQGVLNDCLATVGIATGRVVEYKAPGGGLDYVGSVVDLAARLCSAAAPQAIWVDSATVASANMSKVSSRMGIAHDYSPDDYLSEEWRVELKGFSKPIKYREVIWRGKPFGATNALVDEISERTKTQTNHQTSTRPNDFCEGVVRKWDPEQGRGFISTVSDGDYYLDRRHVASGEDLVEGRSVRFVLRPPFKDGGRPVAGCAIQEGHHVRATFQRIFAHKGYGFVDVRDSLGNQQSLFLYLGDDTVKHRPGDTVTVEASRNHKGISARIADEPQTTGGADDDQ
;
A
#
# COMPACT_ATOMS: atom_id res chain seq x y z
N MET A 1 6.86 39.78 25.02
CA MET A 1 7.87 39.92 23.94
C MET A 1 7.34 39.17 22.74
N SER A 2 7.30 39.80 21.57
CA SER A 2 6.92 39.09 20.33
C SER A 2 8.08 38.18 19.94
N THR A 3 7.84 36.88 19.80
CA THR A 3 8.88 35.97 19.33
C THR A 3 9.09 36.13 17.82
N ASP A 4 10.28 36.56 17.43
CA ASP A 4 10.69 36.60 16.03
C ASP A 4 11.15 35.22 15.56
N HIS A 5 10.25 34.50 14.89
CA HIS A 5 10.51 33.17 14.37
C HIS A 5 11.49 33.18 13.20
N PHE A 6 11.62 34.30 12.47
CA PHE A 6 12.56 34.40 11.35
C PHE A 6 13.99 34.37 11.87
N THR A 7 14.30 35.20 12.87
CA THR A 7 15.62 35.21 13.52
C THR A 7 15.92 33.87 14.21
N LEU A 8 14.93 33.30 14.92
CA LEU A 8 15.07 32.00 15.58
C LEU A 8 15.49 30.88 14.62
N PHE A 9 14.88 30.81 13.43
CA PHE A 9 15.24 29.81 12.43
C PHE A 9 16.56 30.12 11.73
N GLN A 10 16.94 31.39 11.55
CA GLN A 10 18.27 31.73 11.06
C GLN A 10 19.37 31.27 12.03
N GLU A 11 19.17 31.46 13.33
CA GLU A 11 20.10 30.98 14.36
C GLU A 11 20.20 29.45 14.36
N ALA A 12 19.06 28.75 14.29
CA ALA A 12 19.03 27.29 14.21
C ALA A 12 19.66 26.74 12.91
N LEU A 13 19.49 27.47 11.80
CA LEU A 13 20.16 27.17 10.53
C LEU A 13 21.68 27.34 10.63
N GLY A 14 22.15 28.35 11.38
CA GLY A 14 23.57 28.61 11.63
C GLY A 14 24.26 27.53 12.46
N SER A 15 23.51 26.70 13.21
CA SER A 15 24.07 25.53 13.89
C SER A 15 24.57 24.49 12.87
N THR A 16 25.82 24.06 13.03
CA THR A 16 26.42 22.97 12.25
C THR A 16 25.96 21.59 12.73
N ASP A 17 25.39 21.51 13.93
CA ASP A 17 24.87 20.27 14.47
C ASP A 17 23.50 19.95 13.84
N ARG A 18 23.43 18.75 13.27
CA ARG A 18 22.26 18.19 12.58
C ARG A 18 22.11 16.76 13.06
N PRO A 19 21.62 16.58 14.30
CA PRO A 19 21.46 15.26 14.87
C PRO A 19 20.45 14.47 14.04
N THR A 20 20.69 13.17 13.94
CA THR A 20 19.70 12.24 13.41
C THR A 20 18.71 11.93 14.53
N LYS A 21 17.41 12.11 14.27
CA LYS A 21 16.32 11.76 15.18
C LYS A 21 15.38 10.79 14.49
N VAL A 22 14.66 10.02 15.30
CA VAL A 22 13.49 9.25 14.88
C VAL A 22 12.26 10.03 15.34
N ILE A 23 11.47 10.50 14.39
CA ILE A 23 10.28 11.31 14.65
C ILE A 23 9.06 10.40 14.55
N LEU A 24 8.25 10.37 15.60
CA LEU A 24 6.99 9.64 15.67
C LEU A 24 5.85 10.65 15.81
N PHE A 25 4.85 10.52 14.95
CA PHE A 25 3.55 11.14 15.13
C PHE A 25 2.53 10.05 15.44
N ALA A 26 1.73 10.27 16.47
CA ALA A 26 0.54 9.46 16.76
C ALA A 26 -0.67 10.38 16.78
N ASP A 27 -1.75 9.99 16.12
CA ASP A 27 -2.97 10.79 16.02
C ASP A 27 -4.23 9.93 16.26
N LEU A 28 -5.27 10.56 16.80
CA LEU A 28 -6.55 9.92 17.07
C LEU A 28 -7.35 9.78 15.76
N ALA A 29 -7.57 8.55 15.32
CA ALA A 29 -8.30 8.27 14.09
C ALA A 29 -9.78 8.65 14.23
N GLY A 30 -10.33 9.32 13.22
CA GLY A 30 -11.76 9.68 13.17
C GLY A 30 -12.17 10.75 14.20
N SER A 31 -11.21 11.52 14.72
CA SER A 31 -11.48 12.49 15.78
C SER A 31 -12.46 13.60 15.38
N THR A 32 -12.46 14.01 14.11
CA THR A 32 -13.41 15.00 13.57
C THR A 32 -14.84 14.46 13.67
N GLU A 33 -15.07 13.24 13.18
CA GLU A 33 -16.39 12.61 13.25
C GLU A 33 -16.85 12.38 14.70
N MET A 34 -15.93 12.03 15.61
CA MET A 34 -16.22 11.89 17.04
C MET A 34 -16.68 13.22 17.66
N LYS A 35 -15.97 14.31 17.36
CA LYS A 35 -16.28 15.68 17.83
C LYS A 35 -17.62 16.18 17.26
N ASP A 36 -17.96 15.82 16.03
CA ASP A 36 -19.25 16.20 15.43
C ASP A 36 -20.43 15.45 16.05
N ARG A 37 -20.24 14.18 16.44
CA ARG A 37 -21.31 13.34 16.99
C ARG A 37 -21.54 13.52 18.49
N SER A 38 -20.58 14.10 19.22
CA SER A 38 -20.63 14.21 20.67
C SER A 38 -20.25 15.61 21.15
N GLY A 39 -20.94 16.12 22.17
CA GLY A 39 -20.50 17.34 22.86
C GLY A 39 -19.18 17.11 23.59
N GLU A 40 -18.55 18.19 24.06
CA GLU A 40 -17.23 18.17 24.74
C GLU A 40 -17.13 17.14 25.87
N VAL A 41 -18.22 16.95 26.62
CA VAL A 41 -18.33 15.96 27.70
C VAL A 41 -18.09 14.52 27.21
N GLY A 42 -18.38 14.23 25.95
CA GLY A 42 -18.20 12.92 25.34
C GLY A 42 -16.78 12.65 24.82
N TRP A 43 -16.15 13.62 24.14
CA TRP A 43 -14.87 13.38 23.47
C TRP A 43 -13.63 13.81 24.28
N LEU A 44 -13.73 14.80 25.18
CA LEU A 44 -12.58 15.27 25.97
C LEU A 44 -11.94 14.13 26.79
N PRO A 45 -12.69 13.26 27.49
CA PRO A 45 -12.10 12.14 28.22
C PRO A 45 -11.36 11.16 27.31
N THR A 46 -11.88 10.90 26.11
CA THR A 46 -11.23 10.02 25.11
C THR A 46 -9.90 10.62 24.65
N ILE A 47 -9.87 11.91 24.32
CA ILE A 47 -8.62 12.59 23.93
C ILE A 47 -7.62 12.55 25.09
N GLY A 48 -8.04 12.93 26.30
CA GLY A 48 -7.17 12.92 27.47
C GLY A 48 -6.54 11.55 27.70
N LYS A 49 -7.34 10.49 27.61
CA LYS A 49 -6.84 9.12 27.80
C LYS A 49 -5.96 8.64 26.65
N PHE A 50 -6.25 9.04 25.42
CA PHE A 50 -5.39 8.76 24.26
C PHE A 50 -4.00 9.41 24.42
N LEU A 51 -3.97 10.69 24.83
CA LEU A 51 -2.72 11.41 25.08
C LEU A 51 -1.93 10.76 26.22
N ASP A 52 -2.59 10.38 27.32
CA ASP A 52 -1.94 9.65 28.42
C ASP A 52 -1.29 8.35 27.95
N ILE A 53 -2.03 7.52 27.20
CA ILE A 53 -1.54 6.24 26.67
C ILE A 53 -0.33 6.47 25.75
N THR A 54 -0.41 7.48 24.90
CA THR A 54 0.65 7.82 23.93
C THR A 54 1.92 8.30 24.63
N THR A 55 1.77 9.21 25.59
CA THR A 55 2.88 9.72 26.39
C THR A 55 3.52 8.62 27.23
N GLU A 56 2.73 7.81 27.92
CA GLU A 56 3.24 6.70 28.73
C GLU A 56 3.99 5.67 27.86
N ALA A 57 3.40 5.22 26.75
CA ALA A 57 4.02 4.23 25.88
C ALA A 57 5.33 4.74 25.23
N THR A 58 5.39 6.01 24.86
CA THR A 58 6.58 6.58 24.21
C THR A 58 7.71 6.86 25.19
N THR A 59 7.38 7.42 26.36
CA THR A 59 8.36 7.65 27.43
C THR A 59 8.94 6.35 28.01
N GLU A 60 8.12 5.29 28.16
CA GLU A 60 8.58 3.94 28.55
C GLU A 60 9.69 3.39 27.63
N HIS A 61 9.71 3.82 26.36
CA HIS A 61 10.67 3.39 25.34
C HIS A 61 11.77 4.44 25.08
N GLY A 62 11.95 5.42 25.98
CA GLY A 62 12.99 6.44 25.88
C GLY A 62 12.69 7.57 24.89
N GLY A 63 11.44 7.69 24.43
CA GLY A 63 10.99 8.81 23.61
C GLY A 63 10.74 10.07 24.44
N THR A 64 10.97 11.23 23.83
CA THR A 64 10.63 12.53 24.40
C THR A 64 9.41 13.09 23.70
N VAL A 65 8.33 13.32 24.43
CA VAL A 65 7.17 14.06 23.93
C VAL A 65 7.58 15.51 23.73
N VAL A 66 7.62 15.94 22.46
CA VAL A 66 8.04 17.29 22.07
C VAL A 66 6.89 18.25 22.26
N LYS A 67 5.71 17.90 21.73
CA LYS A 67 4.49 18.69 21.84
C LYS A 67 3.24 17.89 21.51
N TYR A 68 2.12 18.34 22.04
CA TYR A 68 0.78 17.92 21.65
C TYR A 68 0.27 18.82 20.51
N LEU A 69 -0.51 18.24 19.61
CA LEU A 69 -1.03 18.87 18.39
C LEU A 69 -2.55 18.72 18.36
N GLY A 70 -3.22 19.19 19.41
CA GLY A 70 -4.64 18.93 19.62
C GLY A 70 -4.85 17.51 20.14
N ASP A 71 -5.32 16.62 19.27
CA ASP A 71 -5.53 15.19 19.52
C ASP A 71 -4.38 14.30 19.02
N GLY A 72 -3.31 14.88 18.49
CA GLY A 72 -2.09 14.18 18.14
C GLY A 72 -0.90 14.49 19.05
N THR A 73 0.14 13.67 18.96
CA THR A 73 1.39 13.81 19.72
C THR A 73 2.60 13.71 18.80
N LEU A 74 3.54 14.66 18.92
CA LEU A 74 4.86 14.61 18.30
C LEU A 74 5.88 14.13 19.33
N VAL A 75 6.59 13.06 18.98
CA VAL A 75 7.62 12.45 19.82
C VAL A 75 8.92 12.34 19.03
N ALA A 76 10.04 12.59 19.70
CA ALA A 76 11.37 12.38 19.14
C ALA A 76 12.16 11.36 19.97
N PHE A 77 12.93 10.53 19.26
CA PHE A 77 13.93 9.63 19.82
C PHE A 77 15.28 9.96 19.19
N ASP A 78 16.37 9.59 19.87
CA ASP A 78 17.70 9.58 19.26
C ASP A 78 17.78 8.61 18.09
N GLY A 79 18.64 8.90 17.11
CA GLY A 79 18.68 8.19 15.81
C GLY A 79 18.94 6.69 15.91
N GLU A 80 19.61 6.24 16.96
CA GLU A 80 19.88 4.83 17.28
C GLU A 80 18.67 4.07 17.85
N ASN A 81 17.63 4.78 18.30
CA ASN A 81 16.47 4.22 19.01
C ASN A 81 15.27 3.97 18.09
N ALA A 82 15.52 3.65 16.81
CA ALA A 82 14.47 3.42 15.83
C ALA A 82 13.63 2.16 16.15
N ALA A 83 14.22 1.12 16.73
CA ALA A 83 13.48 -0.07 17.15
C ALA A 83 12.57 0.24 18.34
N GLU A 84 13.05 1.05 19.28
CA GLU A 84 12.35 1.51 20.47
C GLU A 84 11.16 2.42 20.09
N ALA A 85 11.34 3.29 19.08
CA ALA A 85 10.23 4.05 18.50
C ALA A 85 9.14 3.14 17.91
N ILE A 86 9.52 2.10 17.16
CA ILE A 86 8.57 1.10 16.62
C ILE A 86 7.86 0.35 17.76
N CYS A 87 8.59 -0.12 18.78
CA CYS A 87 7.99 -0.79 19.94
C CYS A 87 7.01 0.12 20.68
N SER A 88 7.32 1.41 20.81
CA SER A 88 6.40 2.38 21.42
C SER A 88 5.10 2.52 20.63
N ALA A 89 5.18 2.56 19.29
CA ALA A 89 4.01 2.61 18.42
C ALA A 89 3.14 1.35 18.55
N ILE A 90 3.77 0.17 18.59
CA ILE A 90 3.09 -1.11 18.88
C ILE A 90 2.39 -1.02 20.24
N ARG A 91 3.09 -0.52 21.26
CA ARG A 91 2.58 -0.41 22.62
C ARG A 91 1.36 0.51 22.72
N ILE A 92 1.34 1.62 21.99
CA ILE A 92 0.18 2.51 21.86
C ILE A 92 -1.03 1.71 21.38
N GLN A 93 -0.88 0.99 20.25
CA GLN A 93 -1.97 0.22 19.66
C GLN A 93 -2.50 -0.87 20.61
N GLU A 94 -1.61 -1.55 21.32
CA GLU A 94 -1.98 -2.56 22.31
C GLU A 94 -2.72 -1.99 23.52
N LYS A 95 -2.24 -0.85 24.06
CA LYS A 95 -2.87 -0.17 25.21
C LYS A 95 -4.26 0.36 24.83
N LEU A 96 -4.42 0.95 23.64
CA LEU A 96 -5.72 1.39 23.13
C LEU A 96 -6.68 0.23 22.93
N ARG A 97 -6.23 -0.85 22.27
CA ARG A 97 -7.04 -2.07 22.11
C ARG A 97 -7.49 -2.63 23.45
N PHE A 98 -6.60 -2.67 24.43
CA PHE A 98 -6.93 -3.14 25.78
C PHE A 98 -7.96 -2.22 26.44
N ALA A 99 -7.76 -0.91 26.43
CA ALA A 99 -8.70 0.06 26.99
C ALA A 99 -10.09 0.00 26.35
N ASN A 100 -10.17 -0.16 25.02
CA ASN A 100 -11.43 -0.40 24.30
C ASN A 100 -12.09 -1.71 24.76
N SER A 101 -11.33 -2.80 24.89
CA SER A 101 -11.88 -4.08 25.34
C SER A 101 -12.41 -4.08 26.78
N GLN A 102 -11.92 -3.17 27.62
CA GLN A 102 -12.38 -2.99 29.00
C GLN A 102 -13.54 -1.99 29.11
N GLY A 103 -13.99 -1.39 28.00
CA GLY A 103 -15.01 -0.34 28.00
C GLY A 103 -14.55 0.98 28.64
N VAL A 104 -13.24 1.17 28.84
CA VAL A 104 -12.66 2.44 29.31
C VAL A 104 -12.69 3.48 28.20
N LEU A 105 -12.49 3.02 26.96
CA LEU A 105 -12.60 3.80 25.73
C LEU A 105 -13.65 3.16 24.82
N ASN A 106 -14.26 3.95 23.94
CA ASN A 106 -15.24 3.49 22.96
C ASN A 106 -14.66 3.63 21.56
N ASP A 107 -14.19 2.51 21.00
CA ASP A 107 -13.59 2.42 19.65
C ASP A 107 -12.54 3.50 19.35
N CYS A 108 -11.74 3.86 20.36
CA CYS A 108 -10.65 4.81 20.22
C CYS A 108 -9.49 4.15 19.47
N LEU A 109 -9.27 4.54 18.22
CA LEU A 109 -8.20 4.02 17.35
C LEU A 109 -7.17 5.10 17.05
N ALA A 110 -5.93 4.71 16.76
CA ALA A 110 -4.87 5.65 16.43
C ALA A 110 -4.18 5.30 15.12
N THR A 111 -3.65 6.31 14.45
CA THR A 111 -2.69 6.16 13.35
C THR A 111 -1.31 6.55 13.85
N VAL A 112 -0.26 5.92 13.31
CA VAL A 112 1.13 6.26 13.67
C VAL A 112 2.00 6.36 12.41
N GLY A 113 2.78 7.43 12.32
CA GLY A 113 3.80 7.63 11.29
C GLY A 113 5.17 7.84 11.91
N ILE A 114 6.18 7.14 11.43
CA ILE A 114 7.56 7.21 11.93
C ILE A 114 8.52 7.46 10.78
N ALA A 115 9.42 8.42 10.95
CA ALA A 115 10.50 8.69 10.00
C ALA A 115 11.82 8.99 10.70
N THR A 116 12.94 8.52 10.12
CA THR A 116 14.28 8.76 10.65
C THR A 116 15.08 9.67 9.72
N GLY A 117 15.78 10.66 10.29
CA GLY A 117 16.54 11.60 9.49
C GLY A 117 17.15 12.73 10.29
N ARG A 118 17.92 13.57 9.60
CA ARG A 118 18.54 14.74 10.21
C ARG A 118 17.50 15.84 10.43
N VAL A 119 17.57 16.47 11.59
CA VAL A 119 16.70 17.59 11.96
C VAL A 119 17.52 18.84 12.26
N VAL A 120 16.84 19.98 12.19
CA VAL A 120 17.29 21.22 12.82
C VAL A 120 16.60 21.29 14.18
N GLU A 121 17.40 21.25 15.25
CA GLU A 121 16.92 21.43 16.61
C GLU A 121 16.96 22.91 16.98
N TYR A 122 15.92 23.41 17.64
CA TYR A 122 15.85 24.77 18.15
C TYR A 122 15.06 24.84 19.45
N LYS A 123 15.24 25.90 20.23
CA LYS A 123 14.43 26.14 21.43
C LYS A 123 13.12 26.82 21.06
N ALA A 124 12.01 26.17 21.36
CA ALA A 124 10.69 26.71 21.03
C ALA A 124 10.34 27.93 21.90
N PRO A 125 9.50 28.86 21.39
CA PRO A 125 8.92 29.91 22.19
C PRO A 125 8.07 29.30 23.32
N GLY A 126 8.41 29.59 24.58
CA GLY A 126 7.78 28.95 25.75
C GLY A 126 8.66 27.91 26.45
N GLY A 127 9.83 27.59 25.88
CA GLY A 127 10.78 26.61 26.43
C GLY A 127 10.65 25.23 25.80
N GLY A 128 11.64 24.36 26.04
CA GLY A 128 11.72 23.04 25.41
C GLY A 128 12.43 23.04 24.06
N LEU A 129 12.79 21.85 23.59
CA LEU A 129 13.38 21.62 22.28
C LEU A 129 12.26 21.30 21.28
N ASP A 130 12.41 21.78 20.06
CA ASP A 130 11.53 21.46 18.94
C ASP A 130 12.36 21.22 17.68
N TYR A 131 11.74 20.58 16.69
CA TYR A 131 12.43 20.07 15.51
C TYR A 131 11.76 20.57 14.24
N VAL A 132 12.58 21.03 13.30
CA VAL A 132 12.14 21.34 11.93
C VAL A 132 12.99 20.58 10.92
N GLY A 133 12.38 20.26 9.78
CA GLY A 133 13.04 19.55 8.69
C GLY A 133 12.09 18.60 7.97
N SER A 134 12.49 18.18 6.77
CA SER A 134 11.67 17.33 5.91
C SER A 134 11.30 15.98 6.54
N VAL A 135 12.11 15.47 7.48
CA VAL A 135 11.80 14.23 8.23
C VAL A 135 10.60 14.42 9.18
N VAL A 136 10.44 15.60 9.77
CA VAL A 136 9.30 15.92 10.65
C VAL A 136 8.02 15.96 9.82
N ASP A 137 8.07 16.61 8.66
CA ASP A 137 6.96 16.62 7.69
C ASP A 137 6.64 15.20 7.19
N LEU A 138 7.66 14.38 6.95
CA LEU A 138 7.50 13.01 6.48
C LEU A 138 6.74 12.15 7.49
N ALA A 139 7.17 12.15 8.76
CA ALA A 139 6.49 11.40 9.82
C ALA A 139 5.03 11.84 9.98
N ALA A 140 4.77 13.16 9.95
CA ALA A 140 3.41 13.69 10.01
C ALA A 140 2.55 13.20 8.83
N ARG A 141 3.09 13.23 7.61
CA ARG A 141 2.35 12.80 6.41
C ARG A 141 2.11 11.29 6.37
N LEU A 142 3.05 10.48 6.85
CA LEU A 142 2.84 9.05 7.02
C LEU A 142 1.71 8.77 8.01
N CYS A 143 1.68 9.49 9.15
CA CYS A 143 0.65 9.35 10.16
C CYS A 143 -0.75 9.69 9.62
N SER A 144 -0.89 10.79 8.89
CA SER A 144 -2.17 11.20 8.29
C SER A 144 -2.65 10.26 7.16
N ALA A 145 -1.72 9.60 6.47
CA ALA A 145 -2.01 8.70 5.36
C ALA A 145 -2.41 7.29 5.81
N ALA A 146 -1.94 6.88 6.99
CA ALA A 146 -2.11 5.55 7.55
C ALA A 146 -3.58 5.28 7.96
N ALA A 147 -4.10 4.08 7.68
CA ALA A 147 -5.42 3.65 8.15
C ALA A 147 -5.48 3.59 9.69
N PRO A 148 -6.67 3.62 10.32
CA PRO A 148 -6.81 3.38 11.75
C PRO A 148 -6.11 2.07 12.16
N GLN A 149 -5.31 2.12 13.22
CA GLN A 149 -4.42 1.05 13.72
C GLN A 149 -3.15 0.77 12.92
N ALA A 150 -2.96 1.41 11.77
CA ALA A 150 -1.73 1.25 10.98
C ALA A 150 -0.57 2.02 11.62
N ILE A 151 0.63 1.45 11.49
CA ILE A 151 1.90 2.06 11.88
C ILE A 151 2.77 2.09 10.64
N TRP A 152 2.97 3.26 10.04
CA TRP A 152 3.78 3.43 8.83
C TRP A 152 5.17 3.94 9.18
N VAL A 153 6.19 3.28 8.63
CA VAL A 153 7.61 3.61 8.82
C VAL A 153 8.29 3.88 7.48
N ASP A 154 9.14 4.89 7.42
CA ASP A 154 9.94 5.17 6.22
C ASP A 154 11.11 4.18 6.07
N SER A 155 11.74 4.15 4.89
CA SER A 155 12.88 3.26 4.63
C SER A 155 14.07 3.53 5.56
N ALA A 156 14.30 4.78 5.98
CA ALA A 156 15.41 5.10 6.88
C ALA A 156 15.16 4.54 8.29
N THR A 157 13.92 4.62 8.79
CA THR A 157 13.53 4.01 10.07
C THR A 157 13.80 2.51 10.07
N VAL A 158 13.39 1.81 9.01
CA VAL A 158 13.64 0.36 8.86
C VAL A 158 15.13 0.04 8.82
N ALA A 159 15.92 0.85 8.11
CA ALA A 159 17.37 0.65 8.02
C ALA A 159 18.12 0.94 9.34
N SER A 160 17.61 1.87 10.15
CA SER A 160 18.18 2.23 11.46
C SER A 160 17.70 1.31 12.59
N ALA A 161 16.54 0.68 12.44
CA ALA A 161 15.97 -0.17 13.48
C ALA A 161 16.68 -1.52 13.56
N ASN A 162 17.15 -1.89 14.75
CA ASN A 162 17.46 -3.28 15.05
C ASN A 162 16.15 -4.07 15.20
N MET A 163 15.64 -4.62 14.10
CA MET A 163 14.37 -5.35 14.06
C MET A 163 14.31 -6.57 14.98
N SER A 164 15.45 -7.11 15.44
CA SER A 164 15.47 -8.19 16.44
C SER A 164 14.97 -7.77 17.83
N LYS A 165 14.96 -6.46 18.12
CA LYS A 165 14.39 -5.91 19.36
C LYS A 165 12.89 -5.62 19.25
N VAL A 166 12.35 -5.60 18.03
CA VAL A 166 10.94 -5.27 17.81
C VAL A 166 10.08 -6.43 18.28
N SER A 167 9.12 -6.13 19.16
CA SER A 167 8.21 -7.14 19.70
C SER A 167 6.80 -6.59 19.91
N SER A 168 5.82 -7.49 19.80
CA SER A 168 4.42 -7.28 20.15
C SER A 168 3.91 -8.50 20.90
N ARG A 169 2.82 -8.37 21.65
CA ARG A 169 2.15 -9.51 22.30
C ARG A 169 1.75 -10.59 21.30
N MET A 170 1.27 -10.19 20.13
CA MET A 170 0.86 -11.12 19.07
C MET A 170 2.06 -11.83 18.47
N GLY A 171 3.12 -11.10 18.18
CA GLY A 171 4.33 -11.69 17.61
C GLY A 171 5.06 -12.60 18.59
N ILE A 172 5.03 -12.32 19.91
CA ILE A 172 5.51 -13.27 20.93
C ILE A 172 4.64 -14.53 20.93
N ALA A 173 3.32 -14.40 20.86
CA ALA A 173 2.41 -15.56 20.89
C ALA A 173 2.49 -16.43 19.62
N HIS A 174 2.99 -15.88 18.51
CA HIS A 174 3.10 -16.56 17.22
C HIS A 174 4.55 -16.72 16.73
N ASP A 175 5.53 -16.52 17.62
CA ASP A 175 6.96 -16.63 17.32
C ASP A 175 7.41 -15.87 16.06
N TYR A 176 6.96 -14.63 15.93
CA TYR A 176 7.34 -13.75 14.82
C TYR A 176 8.87 -13.58 14.78
N SER A 177 9.42 -13.81 13.61
CA SER A 177 10.77 -13.36 13.26
C SER A 177 10.78 -11.85 13.00
N PRO A 178 11.97 -11.21 12.99
CA PRO A 178 12.08 -9.78 12.69
C PRO A 178 11.43 -9.35 11.36
N ASP A 179 11.43 -10.23 10.36
CA ASP A 179 10.86 -9.94 9.03
C ASP A 179 9.33 -10.00 9.03
N ASP A 180 8.72 -10.76 9.95
CA ASP A 180 7.25 -10.88 10.06
C ASP A 180 6.59 -9.58 10.55
N TYR A 181 7.37 -8.68 11.17
CA TYR A 181 6.91 -7.38 11.62
C TYR A 181 6.79 -6.35 10.51
N LEU A 182 7.21 -6.63 9.28
CA LEU A 182 7.20 -5.65 8.21
C LEU A 182 6.40 -6.14 7.01
N SER A 183 5.52 -5.29 6.50
CA SER A 183 4.95 -5.50 5.17
C SER A 183 6.04 -5.46 4.09
N GLU A 184 5.65 -5.82 2.87
CA GLU A 184 6.43 -5.40 1.69
C GLU A 184 6.58 -3.87 1.65
N GLU A 185 7.61 -3.38 0.95
CA GLU A 185 7.79 -1.94 0.75
C GLU A 185 6.70 -1.42 -0.17
N TRP A 186 6.03 -0.34 0.19
CA TRP A 186 5.04 0.34 -0.63
C TRP A 186 5.56 1.72 -1.04
N ARG A 187 4.86 2.36 -1.97
CA ARG A 187 5.09 3.76 -2.33
C ARG A 187 3.79 4.53 -2.20
N VAL A 188 3.88 5.75 -1.69
CA VAL A 188 2.74 6.65 -1.52
C VAL A 188 3.13 8.07 -1.91
N GLU A 189 2.24 8.76 -2.62
CA GLU A 189 2.39 10.20 -2.86
C GLU A 189 1.92 10.97 -1.64
N LEU A 190 2.79 11.79 -1.06
CA LEU A 190 2.49 12.59 0.12
C LEU A 190 2.61 14.07 -0.20
N LYS A 191 1.65 14.87 0.30
CA LYS A 191 1.69 16.32 0.17
C LYS A 191 3.00 16.89 0.72
N GLY A 192 3.69 17.69 -0.10
CA GLY A 192 4.98 18.31 0.24
C GLY A 192 6.19 17.53 -0.26
N PHE A 193 5.99 16.35 -0.86
CA PHE A 193 7.05 15.54 -1.45
C PHE A 193 6.87 15.44 -2.97
N SER A 194 7.92 15.75 -3.73
CA SER A 194 7.89 15.73 -5.20
C SER A 194 8.05 14.34 -5.81
N LYS A 195 8.45 13.36 -5.00
CA LYS A 195 8.59 11.96 -5.40
C LYS A 195 7.78 11.07 -4.47
N PRO A 196 7.24 9.95 -4.96
CA PRO A 196 6.61 8.95 -4.09
C PRO A 196 7.56 8.50 -2.99
N ILE A 197 7.05 8.47 -1.77
CA ILE A 197 7.76 8.05 -0.58
C ILE A 197 7.64 6.54 -0.43
N LYS A 198 8.77 5.89 -0.17
CA LYS A 198 8.79 4.48 0.22
C LYS A 198 8.46 4.34 1.70
N TYR A 199 7.56 3.42 2.02
CA TYR A 199 7.21 3.11 3.40
C TYR A 199 6.96 1.61 3.55
N ARG A 200 6.97 1.14 4.80
CA ARG A 200 6.45 -0.17 5.19
C ARG A 200 5.46 0.02 6.32
N GLU A 201 4.55 -0.94 6.45
CA GLU A 201 3.68 -1.01 7.62
C GLU A 201 4.25 -2.00 8.63
N VAL A 202 4.26 -1.61 9.91
CA VAL A 202 4.62 -2.50 11.01
C VAL A 202 3.43 -3.40 11.36
N ILE A 203 3.62 -4.70 11.19
CA ILE A 203 2.62 -5.74 11.45
C ILE A 203 2.65 -6.10 12.93
N TRP A 204 1.96 -5.31 13.74
CA TRP A 204 1.83 -5.56 15.18
C TRP A 204 0.71 -6.57 15.51
N ARG A 205 -0.19 -6.84 14.56
CA ARG A 205 -1.28 -7.79 14.71
C ARG A 205 -1.74 -8.37 13.36
N GLY A 206 -1.39 -9.63 13.11
CA GLY A 206 -1.96 -10.39 11.99
C GLY A 206 -1.55 -9.88 10.61
N LYS A 207 -2.27 -8.89 10.06
CA LYS A 207 -2.07 -8.35 8.70
C LYS A 207 -2.01 -6.82 8.70
N PRO A 208 -1.42 -6.20 7.66
CA PRO A 208 -1.46 -4.75 7.48
C PRO A 208 -2.89 -4.20 7.40
N PHE A 209 -3.10 -3.02 7.97
CA PHE A 209 -4.33 -2.22 7.95
C PHE A 209 -4.40 -1.33 6.70
N GLY A 210 -3.26 -0.88 6.15
CA GLY A 210 -3.18 -0.13 4.90
C GLY A 210 -3.34 1.39 5.06
N ALA A 211 -3.90 2.03 4.03
CA ALA A 211 -4.06 3.48 3.93
C ALA A 211 -5.50 3.93 4.26
N THR A 212 -5.69 5.19 4.66
CA THR A 212 -7.05 5.74 4.88
C THR A 212 -7.87 5.74 3.58
N ASN A 213 -9.19 5.61 3.72
CA ASN A 213 -10.11 5.74 2.57
C ASN A 213 -9.96 7.10 1.89
N ALA A 214 -9.81 8.18 2.65
CA ALA A 214 -9.59 9.52 2.10
C ALA A 214 -8.32 9.59 1.22
N LEU A 215 -7.22 8.93 1.62
CA LEU A 215 -6.04 8.85 0.78
C LEU A 215 -6.26 7.92 -0.42
N VAL A 216 -6.97 6.81 -0.27
CA VAL A 216 -7.32 5.92 -1.40
C VAL A 216 -8.22 6.64 -2.41
N ASP A 217 -9.14 7.46 -1.94
CA ASP A 217 -10.04 8.29 -2.74
C ASP A 217 -9.27 9.44 -3.38
N GLU A 218 -8.40 10.13 -2.65
CA GLU A 218 -7.52 11.17 -3.19
C GLU A 218 -6.55 10.58 -4.21
N ILE A 219 -6.00 9.39 -3.98
CA ILE A 219 -5.22 8.64 -4.98
C ILE A 219 -6.11 8.28 -6.15
N SER A 220 -7.36 7.89 -5.96
CA SER A 220 -8.28 7.56 -7.06
C SER A 220 -8.68 8.79 -7.89
N GLU A 221 -8.91 9.93 -7.25
CA GLU A 221 -9.22 11.23 -7.86
C GLU A 221 -7.99 11.84 -8.53
N ARG A 222 -6.83 11.80 -7.86
CA ARG A 222 -5.55 12.14 -8.47
C ARG A 222 -5.23 11.18 -9.59
N THR A 223 -5.52 9.89 -9.51
CA THR A 223 -5.34 8.93 -10.62
C THR A 223 -6.30 9.24 -11.77
N LYS A 224 -7.52 9.77 -11.52
CA LYS A 224 -8.40 10.33 -12.56
C LYS A 224 -7.85 11.64 -13.18
N THR A 225 -7.07 12.41 -12.42
CA THR A 225 -6.50 13.71 -12.84
C THR A 225 -5.05 13.59 -13.39
N GLN A 226 -4.34 12.52 -13.00
CA GLN A 226 -2.98 12.09 -13.34
C GLN A 226 -2.98 10.83 -14.22
N THR A 227 -4.14 10.38 -14.73
CA THR A 227 -4.24 9.50 -15.91
C THR A 227 -3.56 10.10 -17.16
N ASN A 228 -2.90 11.25 -17.02
CA ASN A 228 -1.94 11.75 -17.97
C ASN A 228 -0.48 11.26 -17.77
N HIS A 229 0.07 10.90 -16.60
CA HIS A 229 1.53 10.63 -16.47
C HIS A 229 1.97 9.49 -15.51
N GLN A 230 2.35 8.35 -16.12
CA GLN A 230 3.50 7.44 -15.87
C GLN A 230 3.61 6.42 -14.71
N THR A 231 4.31 5.33 -15.05
CA THR A 231 4.37 3.93 -14.55
C THR A 231 5.67 3.57 -13.79
N SER A 232 5.66 2.48 -13.00
CA SER A 232 6.88 1.83 -12.44
C SER A 232 6.65 0.36 -12.03
N THR A 233 7.51 -0.54 -12.51
CA THR A 233 7.42 -2.01 -12.47
C THR A 233 8.08 -2.77 -11.29
N ARG A 234 7.53 -3.93 -10.95
CA ARG A 234 7.79 -4.99 -9.95
C ARG A 234 7.31 -6.36 -10.53
N PRO A 235 7.44 -7.51 -9.83
CA PRO A 235 7.32 -8.85 -10.45
C PRO A 235 5.91 -9.27 -10.88
N ASN A 236 4.92 -8.44 -10.57
CA ASN A 236 3.51 -8.60 -10.95
C ASN A 236 3.07 -7.50 -11.92
N ASP A 237 4.03 -6.81 -12.55
CA ASP A 237 3.75 -5.65 -13.39
C ASP A 237 3.42 -6.07 -14.80
N PHE A 238 2.15 -6.40 -14.91
CA PHE A 238 1.47 -6.28 -16.16
C PHE A 238 1.22 -4.79 -16.46
N CYS A 239 1.32 -4.45 -17.74
CA CYS A 239 0.79 -3.23 -18.29
C CYS A 239 -0.63 -3.52 -18.83
N GLU A 240 -1.49 -2.51 -18.79
CA GLU A 240 -2.74 -2.52 -19.54
C GLU A 240 -2.67 -1.52 -20.68
N GLY A 241 -3.24 -1.88 -21.82
CA GLY A 241 -3.36 -1.01 -22.97
C GLY A 241 -4.55 -1.41 -23.84
N VAL A 242 -4.63 -0.76 -24.99
CA VAL A 242 -5.63 -1.03 -26.02
C VAL A 242 -4.90 -1.50 -27.27
N VAL A 243 -5.44 -2.53 -27.92
CA VAL A 243 -4.93 -2.98 -29.23
C VAL A 243 -5.15 -1.85 -30.23
N ARG A 244 -4.07 -1.16 -30.61
CA ARG A 244 -4.11 -0.05 -31.56
C ARG A 244 -4.18 -0.54 -33.00
N LYS A 245 -3.44 -1.61 -33.29
CA LYS A 245 -3.39 -2.20 -34.62
C LYS A 245 -3.11 -3.69 -34.53
N TRP A 246 -3.79 -4.50 -35.32
CA TRP A 246 -3.50 -5.94 -35.43
C TRP A 246 -3.57 -6.39 -36.90
N ASP A 247 -2.50 -7.02 -37.36
CA ASP A 247 -2.43 -7.66 -38.68
C ASP A 247 -2.52 -9.19 -38.48
N PRO A 248 -3.68 -9.81 -38.76
CA PRO A 248 -3.86 -11.24 -38.53
C PRO A 248 -3.03 -12.10 -39.49
N GLU A 249 -2.80 -11.66 -40.73
CA GLU A 249 -1.99 -12.41 -41.71
C GLU A 249 -0.53 -12.48 -41.28
N GLN A 250 0.00 -11.38 -40.76
CA GLN A 250 1.39 -11.30 -40.26
C GLN A 250 1.52 -11.71 -38.79
N GLY A 251 0.40 -11.86 -38.07
CA GLY A 251 0.37 -12.18 -36.64
C GLY A 251 1.12 -11.17 -35.79
N ARG A 252 1.02 -9.87 -36.11
CA ARG A 252 1.74 -8.81 -35.41
C ARG A 252 0.92 -7.54 -35.31
N GLY A 253 1.23 -6.73 -34.31
CA GLY A 253 0.48 -5.51 -34.07
C GLY A 253 1.14 -4.59 -33.06
N PHE A 254 0.34 -3.64 -32.61
CA PHE A 254 0.74 -2.66 -31.62
C PHE A 254 -0.34 -2.51 -30.56
N ILE A 255 0.10 -2.47 -29.31
CA ILE A 255 -0.72 -2.07 -28.16
C ILE A 255 -0.30 -0.66 -27.79
N SER A 256 -1.25 0.25 -27.59
CA SER A 256 -0.95 1.57 -27.04
C SER A 256 -1.40 1.64 -25.60
N THR A 257 -0.55 2.22 -24.75
CA THR A 257 -0.92 2.61 -23.39
C THR A 257 -1.08 4.12 -23.33
N VAL A 258 -1.82 4.63 -22.35
CA VAL A 258 -2.07 6.08 -22.18
C VAL A 258 -0.80 6.84 -21.81
N SER A 259 0.17 6.17 -21.18
CA SER A 259 1.37 6.79 -20.58
C SER A 259 2.69 6.53 -21.29
N ASP A 260 2.83 5.42 -22.03
CA ASP A 260 4.15 4.86 -22.37
C ASP A 260 4.32 4.47 -23.86
N GLY A 261 3.38 4.88 -24.71
CA GLY A 261 3.47 4.74 -26.16
C GLY A 261 3.06 3.37 -26.70
N ASP A 262 3.60 3.01 -27.87
CA ASP A 262 3.25 1.79 -28.57
C ASP A 262 4.22 0.64 -28.26
N TYR A 263 3.65 -0.50 -27.90
CA TYR A 263 4.33 -1.77 -27.68
C TYR A 263 4.16 -2.66 -28.88
N TYR A 264 5.26 -3.23 -29.38
CA TYR A 264 5.20 -4.23 -30.43
C TYR A 264 4.62 -5.52 -29.86
N LEU A 265 3.76 -6.17 -30.64
CA LEU A 265 3.15 -7.43 -30.27
C LEU A 265 3.27 -8.42 -31.42
N ASP A 266 3.55 -9.67 -31.07
CA ASP A 266 3.67 -10.82 -31.97
C ASP A 266 2.70 -11.90 -31.47
N ARG A 267 2.11 -12.68 -32.39
CA ARG A 267 1.14 -13.75 -32.08
C ARG A 267 1.70 -14.75 -31.08
N ARG A 268 3.01 -15.01 -31.10
CA ARG A 268 3.68 -15.91 -30.14
C ARG A 268 3.60 -15.42 -28.69
N HIS A 269 3.36 -14.13 -28.50
CA HIS A 269 3.14 -13.53 -27.19
C HIS A 269 1.67 -13.45 -26.79
N VAL A 270 0.70 -13.76 -27.68
CA VAL A 270 -0.72 -13.79 -27.33
C VAL A 270 -1.03 -15.12 -26.64
N ALA A 271 -1.44 -15.08 -25.38
CA ALA A 271 -1.57 -16.27 -24.56
C ALA A 271 -2.70 -17.22 -25.02
N SER A 272 -3.78 -16.69 -25.60
CA SER A 272 -4.83 -17.52 -26.20
C SER A 272 -4.45 -18.07 -27.58
N GLY A 273 -3.46 -17.47 -28.26
CA GLY A 273 -3.17 -17.72 -29.67
C GLY A 273 -4.20 -17.17 -30.67
N GLU A 274 -5.30 -16.59 -30.17
CA GLU A 274 -6.36 -15.97 -30.97
C GLU A 274 -5.92 -14.64 -31.58
N ASP A 275 -6.60 -14.22 -32.66
CA ASP A 275 -6.42 -12.90 -33.24
C ASP A 275 -6.97 -11.81 -32.33
N LEU A 276 -6.30 -10.66 -32.32
CA LEU A 276 -6.68 -9.54 -31.48
C LEU A 276 -7.64 -8.60 -32.22
N VAL A 277 -8.48 -7.92 -31.44
CA VAL A 277 -9.48 -6.99 -31.95
C VAL A 277 -9.04 -5.59 -31.58
N GLU A 278 -8.87 -4.74 -32.59
CA GLU A 278 -8.52 -3.34 -32.39
C GLU A 278 -9.55 -2.62 -31.50
N GLY A 279 -9.08 -1.75 -30.62
CA GLY A 279 -9.91 -1.05 -29.65
C GLY A 279 -10.22 -1.86 -28.38
N ARG A 280 -9.87 -3.15 -28.31
CA ARG A 280 -10.07 -3.96 -27.10
C ARG A 280 -8.93 -3.83 -26.10
N SER A 281 -9.31 -3.97 -24.83
CA SER A 281 -8.39 -3.96 -23.70
C SER A 281 -7.52 -5.20 -23.68
N VAL A 282 -6.25 -5.01 -23.37
CA VAL A 282 -5.27 -6.08 -23.28
C VAL A 282 -4.32 -5.86 -22.11
N ARG A 283 -4.00 -6.95 -21.42
CA ARG A 283 -3.07 -7.01 -20.31
C ARG A 283 -1.84 -7.80 -20.74
N PHE A 284 -0.64 -7.28 -20.53
CA PHE A 284 0.60 -7.88 -21.02
C PHE A 284 1.78 -7.60 -20.08
N VAL A 285 2.84 -8.38 -20.16
CA VAL A 285 4.09 -8.12 -19.43
C VAL A 285 5.10 -7.40 -20.31
N LEU A 286 5.78 -6.40 -19.76
CA LEU A 286 6.80 -5.65 -20.49
C LEU A 286 8.02 -6.52 -20.79
N ARG A 287 8.43 -6.58 -22.06
CA ARG A 287 9.64 -7.28 -22.51
C ARG A 287 10.60 -6.31 -23.22
N PRO A 288 11.92 -6.53 -23.08
CA PRO A 288 12.91 -5.76 -23.83
C PRO A 288 12.67 -5.85 -25.34
N PRO A 289 13.05 -4.81 -26.10
CA PRO A 289 12.99 -4.85 -27.56
C PRO A 289 13.91 -5.94 -28.13
N PHE A 290 13.57 -6.48 -29.31
CA PHE A 290 14.41 -7.47 -30.00
C PHE A 290 15.75 -6.91 -30.51
N LYS A 291 15.88 -5.58 -30.59
CA LYS A 291 17.09 -4.87 -31.01
C LYS A 291 17.24 -3.58 -30.21
N ASP A 292 18.48 -3.13 -30.01
CA ASP A 292 18.76 -1.86 -29.34
C ASP A 292 18.09 -0.68 -30.08
N GLY A 293 17.42 0.18 -29.31
CA GLY A 293 16.59 1.27 -29.84
C GLY A 293 15.27 0.82 -30.49
N GLY A 294 14.93 -0.47 -30.41
CA GLY A 294 13.64 -0.99 -30.85
C GLY A 294 12.49 -0.68 -29.88
N ARG A 295 11.25 -0.90 -30.33
CA ARG A 295 10.07 -0.74 -29.46
C ARG A 295 10.00 -1.87 -28.43
N PRO A 296 9.61 -1.58 -27.19
CA PRO A 296 9.37 -2.61 -26.19
C PRO A 296 8.30 -3.60 -26.68
N VAL A 297 8.39 -4.84 -26.21
CA VAL A 297 7.53 -5.94 -26.64
C VAL A 297 6.50 -6.25 -25.56
N ALA A 298 5.25 -6.46 -25.99
CA ALA A 298 4.20 -6.95 -25.13
C ALA A 298 4.27 -8.49 -25.06
N GLY A 299 4.80 -9.03 -23.96
CA GLY A 299 4.85 -10.46 -23.71
C GLY A 299 3.59 -10.96 -23.01
N CYS A 300 3.24 -12.24 -23.19
CA CYS A 300 2.07 -12.86 -22.56
C CYS A 300 0.79 -12.00 -22.63
N ALA A 301 0.46 -11.41 -23.77
CA ALA A 301 -0.72 -10.58 -23.95
C ALA A 301 -2.02 -11.38 -23.80
N ILE A 302 -2.95 -10.85 -23.01
CA ILE A 302 -4.27 -11.43 -22.72
C ILE A 302 -5.31 -10.34 -23.00
N GLN A 303 -6.12 -10.52 -24.04
CA GLN A 303 -7.19 -9.60 -24.40
C GLN A 303 -8.48 -9.95 -23.64
N GLU A 304 -9.21 -8.93 -23.20
CA GLU A 304 -10.55 -9.10 -22.63
C GLU A 304 -11.47 -9.87 -23.61
N GLY A 305 -12.16 -10.88 -23.09
CA GLY A 305 -13.03 -11.79 -23.83
C GLY A 305 -12.35 -13.04 -24.40
N HIS A 306 -11.01 -13.12 -24.39
CA HIS A 306 -10.31 -14.32 -24.87
C HIS A 306 -10.38 -15.45 -23.85
N HIS A 307 -10.38 -16.69 -24.37
CA HIS A 307 -10.32 -17.89 -23.55
C HIS A 307 -8.88 -18.37 -23.48
N VAL A 308 -8.36 -18.54 -22.27
CA VAL A 308 -6.95 -18.87 -22.06
C VAL A 308 -6.80 -20.06 -21.15
N ARG A 309 -5.93 -20.98 -21.54
CA ARG A 309 -5.52 -22.08 -20.66
C ARG A 309 -4.62 -21.54 -19.56
N ALA A 310 -4.95 -21.86 -18.32
CA ALA A 310 -4.24 -21.40 -17.14
C ALA A 310 -4.06 -22.55 -16.14
N THR A 311 -3.07 -22.41 -15.25
CA THR A 311 -2.79 -23.39 -14.21
C THR A 311 -2.98 -22.76 -12.84
N PHE A 312 -3.73 -23.40 -11.95
CA PHE A 312 -3.90 -22.93 -10.58
C PHE A 312 -2.55 -22.86 -9.86
N GLN A 313 -2.19 -21.66 -9.40
CA GLN A 313 -0.96 -21.44 -8.63
C GLN A 313 -1.25 -21.47 -7.13
N ARG A 314 -2.30 -20.74 -6.71
CA ARG A 314 -2.70 -20.62 -5.29
C ARG A 314 -4.21 -20.57 -5.19
N ILE A 315 -4.77 -21.28 -4.21
CA ILE A 315 -6.21 -21.30 -3.95
C ILE A 315 -6.43 -20.94 -2.48
N PHE A 316 -7.29 -19.96 -2.24
CA PHE A 316 -7.67 -19.49 -0.91
C PHE A 316 -9.10 -19.93 -0.64
N ALA A 317 -9.30 -21.22 -0.35
CA ALA A 317 -10.62 -21.84 -0.22
C ALA A 317 -11.53 -21.09 0.77
N HIS A 318 -11.02 -20.74 1.95
CA HIS A 318 -11.73 -19.97 2.98
C HIS A 318 -12.15 -18.54 2.55
N LYS A 319 -11.68 -18.06 1.40
CA LYS A 319 -11.98 -16.72 0.86
C LYS A 319 -12.68 -16.74 -0.50
N GLY A 320 -12.94 -17.92 -1.06
CA GLY A 320 -13.64 -18.04 -2.35
C GLY A 320 -12.87 -17.49 -3.55
N TYR A 321 -11.53 -17.44 -3.54
CA TYR A 321 -10.75 -16.98 -4.70
C TYR A 321 -9.41 -17.72 -4.85
N GLY A 322 -8.79 -17.59 -6.03
CA GLY A 322 -7.48 -18.12 -6.34
C GLY A 322 -6.71 -17.28 -7.35
N PHE A 323 -5.52 -17.75 -7.71
CA PHE A 323 -4.69 -17.21 -8.77
C PHE A 323 -4.33 -18.31 -9.76
N VAL A 324 -4.39 -17.98 -11.04
CA VAL A 324 -4.00 -18.86 -12.13
C VAL A 324 -2.86 -18.24 -12.92
N ASP A 325 -1.86 -19.05 -13.26
CA ASP A 325 -0.75 -18.65 -14.12
C ASP A 325 -1.10 -18.95 -15.58
N VAL A 326 -0.97 -17.93 -16.41
CA VAL A 326 -1.14 -18.00 -17.87
C VAL A 326 0.23 -17.90 -18.52
N ARG A 327 0.46 -18.66 -19.59
CA ARG A 327 1.72 -18.64 -20.35
C ARG A 327 1.48 -18.42 -21.84
N ASP A 328 2.39 -17.67 -22.47
CA ASP A 328 2.46 -17.63 -23.94
C ASP A 328 3.35 -18.75 -24.51
N SER A 329 3.40 -18.86 -25.83
CA SER A 329 4.17 -19.89 -26.53
C SER A 329 5.69 -19.79 -26.35
N LEU A 330 6.17 -18.63 -25.88
CA LEU A 330 7.58 -18.36 -25.61
C LEU A 330 7.93 -18.54 -24.12
N GLY A 331 6.97 -19.00 -23.31
CA GLY A 331 7.14 -19.29 -21.90
C GLY A 331 7.09 -18.07 -20.99
N ASN A 332 6.71 -16.89 -21.51
CA ASN A 332 6.42 -15.75 -20.64
C ASN A 332 5.14 -16.04 -19.87
N GLN A 333 5.09 -15.63 -18.61
CA GLN A 333 3.97 -15.94 -17.73
C GLN A 333 3.46 -14.71 -16.99
N GLN A 334 2.17 -14.71 -16.65
CA GLN A 334 1.57 -13.76 -15.72
C GLN A 334 0.44 -14.41 -14.90
N SER A 335 0.20 -13.90 -13.69
CA SER A 335 -0.82 -14.41 -12.78
C SER A 335 -2.11 -13.59 -12.88
N LEU A 336 -3.25 -14.26 -13.08
CA LEU A 336 -4.59 -13.67 -13.06
C LEU A 336 -5.31 -14.00 -11.76
N PHE A 337 -6.02 -13.01 -11.22
CA PHE A 337 -6.96 -13.22 -10.11
C PHE A 337 -8.21 -13.91 -10.64
N LEU A 338 -8.73 -14.89 -9.90
CA LEU A 338 -9.93 -15.66 -10.23
C LEU A 338 -10.83 -15.75 -8.99
N TYR A 339 -12.08 -15.27 -9.10
CA TYR A 339 -13.09 -15.55 -8.07
C TYR A 339 -13.66 -16.95 -8.29
N LEU A 340 -13.73 -17.74 -7.22
CA LEU A 340 -14.12 -19.15 -7.24
C LEU A 340 -15.39 -19.43 -6.42
N GLY A 341 -15.80 -18.53 -5.52
CA GLY A 341 -16.94 -18.76 -4.63
C GLY A 341 -16.85 -20.09 -3.89
N ASP A 342 -17.92 -20.87 -3.92
CA ASP A 342 -18.01 -22.20 -3.29
C ASP A 342 -17.28 -23.31 -4.08
N ASP A 343 -16.87 -23.05 -5.32
CA ASP A 343 -16.19 -24.03 -6.18
C ASP A 343 -14.71 -24.24 -5.82
N THR A 344 -14.19 -23.54 -4.81
CA THR A 344 -12.80 -23.68 -4.35
C THR A 344 -12.40 -25.10 -3.95
N VAL A 345 -13.37 -25.93 -3.51
CA VAL A 345 -13.13 -27.32 -3.10
C VAL A 345 -12.84 -28.24 -4.30
N LYS A 346 -13.21 -27.82 -5.52
CA LYS A 346 -13.08 -28.61 -6.75
C LYS A 346 -11.71 -28.49 -7.43
N HIS A 347 -10.84 -27.59 -6.96
CA HIS A 347 -9.58 -27.26 -7.62
C HIS A 347 -8.39 -27.33 -6.65
N ARG A 348 -7.22 -27.68 -7.17
CA ARG A 348 -5.95 -27.78 -6.46
C ARG A 348 -4.86 -27.02 -7.19
N PRO A 349 -3.83 -26.49 -6.48
CA PRO A 349 -2.64 -25.97 -7.14
C PRO A 349 -2.04 -27.02 -8.09
N GLY A 350 -1.73 -26.61 -9.32
CA GLY A 350 -1.30 -27.47 -10.41
C GLY A 350 -2.41 -27.90 -11.37
N ASP A 351 -3.69 -27.79 -10.99
CA ASP A 351 -4.80 -28.11 -11.89
C ASP A 351 -4.84 -27.11 -13.05
N THR A 352 -5.19 -27.60 -14.24
CA THR A 352 -5.33 -26.77 -15.45
C THR A 352 -6.79 -26.47 -15.70
N VAL A 353 -7.09 -25.23 -16.09
CA VAL A 353 -8.44 -24.74 -16.37
C VAL A 353 -8.42 -23.80 -17.58
N THR A 354 -9.54 -23.73 -18.31
CA THR A 354 -9.75 -22.68 -19.30
C THR A 354 -10.53 -21.54 -18.65
N VAL A 355 -10.00 -20.34 -18.72
CA VAL A 355 -10.61 -19.14 -18.15
C VAL A 355 -10.93 -18.13 -19.24
N GLU A 356 -12.05 -17.43 -19.09
CA GLU A 356 -12.35 -16.24 -19.86
C GLU A 356 -11.65 -15.05 -19.19
N ALA A 357 -10.88 -14.29 -19.97
CA ALA A 357 -10.29 -13.05 -19.53
C ALA A 357 -11.39 -11.97 -19.40
N SER A 358 -11.71 -11.59 -18.17
CA SER A 358 -12.79 -10.64 -17.85
C SER A 358 -12.26 -9.47 -17.02
N ARG A 359 -12.88 -8.30 -17.11
CA ARG A 359 -12.42 -7.12 -16.37
C ARG A 359 -13.11 -6.98 -15.02
N ASN A 360 -12.34 -6.65 -13.99
CA ASN A 360 -12.84 -6.21 -12.69
C ASN A 360 -12.25 -4.83 -12.31
N HIS A 361 -12.54 -4.34 -11.10
CA HIS A 361 -12.07 -3.04 -10.61
C HIS A 361 -10.54 -2.91 -10.47
N LYS A 362 -9.77 -4.00 -10.64
CA LYS A 362 -8.29 -4.04 -10.62
C LYS A 362 -7.67 -4.34 -11.99
N GLY A 363 -8.47 -4.42 -13.06
CA GLY A 363 -8.00 -4.72 -14.42
C GLY A 363 -8.49 -6.06 -14.96
N ILE A 364 -7.80 -6.59 -15.98
CA ILE A 364 -8.09 -7.91 -16.54
C ILE A 364 -7.79 -9.00 -15.50
N SER A 365 -8.80 -9.82 -15.27
CA SER A 365 -8.89 -10.95 -14.35
C SER A 365 -9.39 -12.19 -15.10
N ALA A 366 -9.54 -13.30 -14.39
CA ALA A 366 -10.04 -14.55 -14.94
C ALA A 366 -11.42 -14.86 -14.35
N ARG A 367 -12.28 -15.47 -15.18
CA ARG A 367 -13.50 -16.16 -14.77
C ARG A 367 -13.44 -17.59 -15.31
N ILE A 368 -13.88 -18.60 -14.56
CA ILE A 368 -14.02 -19.95 -15.11
C ILE A 368 -15.03 -19.88 -16.24
N ALA A 369 -14.66 -20.35 -17.42
CA ALA A 369 -15.60 -20.43 -18.53
C ALA A 369 -16.63 -21.51 -18.18
N ASP A 370 -17.92 -21.15 -18.13
CA ASP A 370 -18.98 -22.14 -17.98
C ASP A 370 -18.89 -23.13 -19.14
N GLU A 371 -19.03 -24.44 -18.86
CA GLU A 371 -19.19 -25.42 -19.93
C GLU A 371 -20.40 -24.98 -20.78
N PRO A 372 -20.30 -25.01 -22.12
CA PRO A 372 -21.43 -24.67 -22.96
C PRO A 372 -22.58 -25.59 -22.57
N GLN A 373 -23.68 -25.01 -22.06
CA GLN A 373 -24.93 -25.73 -21.95
C GLN A 373 -25.23 -26.23 -23.34
N THR A 374 -25.17 -27.55 -23.50
CA THR A 374 -25.77 -28.22 -24.64
C THR A 374 -27.22 -27.79 -24.65
N THR A 375 -27.58 -26.87 -25.55
CA THR A 375 -28.96 -26.58 -25.88
C THR A 375 -29.53 -27.88 -26.41
N GLY A 376 -30.19 -28.63 -25.53
CA GLY A 376 -31.04 -29.73 -25.92
C GLY A 376 -32.10 -29.16 -26.83
N GLY A 377 -31.97 -29.46 -28.13
CA GLY A 377 -33.09 -29.38 -29.04
C GLY A 377 -34.14 -30.35 -28.52
N ALA A 378 -35.22 -29.81 -27.97
CA ALA A 378 -36.50 -30.47 -27.95
C ALA A 378 -37.30 -29.84 -29.10
N ASP A 379 -37.46 -30.65 -30.14
CA ASP A 379 -38.57 -30.55 -31.08
C ASP A 379 -39.86 -30.28 -30.31
N ASP A 380 -40.62 -29.28 -30.75
CA ASP A 380 -42.08 -29.29 -30.66
C ASP A 380 -42.62 -28.38 -31.76
N ASP A 381 -42.83 -28.98 -32.93
CA ASP A 381 -43.78 -28.51 -33.93
C ASP A 381 -44.20 -29.69 -34.82
N GLN A 382 -45.13 -30.52 -34.30
CA GLN A 382 -46.29 -31.07 -35.02
C GLN A 382 -47.25 -31.87 -34.14
#